data_AF-A0A382E710-F1
#
_entry.id   AF-A0A382E710-F1
#
_cell.length_a   1.000
_cell.length_b   1.000
_cell.length_c   1.000
_cell.angle_alpha   90.00
_cell.angle_beta   90.00
_cell.angle_gamma   90.00
#
_symmetry.space_group_name_H-M   'P 1'
#
loop_
_entity.id
_entity.type
_entity.pdbx_description
1 polymer ?
#
loop_
_entity_poly.entity_id
_entity_poly.type
_entity_poly.pdbx_seq_one_letter_code
_entity_poly.pdbx_strand_id
1 'polypeptide(L)'
;MKIVILNEGASDSRVSASPETVKKINEMNHAVYVQKGAGIKSNFLDQDYEKNGAKIFEDENVIREADVIFKINKPSKDQIDLFKENSILIAALDPFNNPDLIEDLRNKKIISFAMELMPRITRAQSMDILSSQSNLAGYQAVINASKLFNKALPMMMTAAGTIAPAKVMVFGAGVAGLQAIATAKRLGAIVSATDVRAVAKEQVESL
;
A
#
# COMPACT_ATOMS: atom_id res chain seq x y z
N MET A 1 -21.67 8.22 -9.15
CA MET A 1 -20.57 9.19 -8.94
C MET A 1 -19.46 8.90 -9.92
N LYS A 2 -18.71 9.93 -10.34
CA LYS A 2 -17.49 9.80 -11.13
C LYS A 2 -16.29 9.62 -10.19
N ILE A 3 -15.60 8.49 -10.31
CA ILE A 3 -14.43 8.15 -9.48
C ILE A 3 -13.19 8.19 -10.37
N VAL A 4 -12.17 8.95 -9.95
CA VAL A 4 -10.92 9.09 -10.68
C VAL A 4 -9.77 8.42 -9.92
N ILE A 5 -9.03 7.56 -10.63
CA ILE A 5 -7.79 6.91 -10.18
C ILE A 5 -6.63 7.64 -10.83
N LEU A 6 -5.81 8.33 -10.02
CA LEU A 6 -4.66 9.08 -10.51
C LEU A 6 -3.40 8.23 -10.55
N ASN A 7 -2.48 8.61 -11.44
CA ASN A 7 -1.13 8.07 -11.49
C ASN A 7 -0.31 8.63 -10.30
N GLU A 8 0.49 7.77 -9.66
CA GLU A 8 1.36 8.16 -8.54
C GLU A 8 2.69 8.78 -8.97
N GLY A 9 2.96 8.85 -10.27
CA GLY A 9 4.15 9.48 -10.84
C GLY A 9 5.37 8.55 -10.83
N ALA A 10 6.56 9.14 -10.87
CA ALA A 10 7.81 8.40 -11.10
C ALA A 10 8.25 7.55 -9.89
N SER A 11 8.01 8.02 -8.67
CA SER A 11 8.61 7.48 -7.45
C SER A 11 7.84 6.34 -6.78
N ASP A 12 6.57 6.14 -7.13
CA ASP A 12 5.75 5.05 -6.57
C ASP A 12 5.34 4.09 -7.69
N SER A 13 5.44 2.79 -7.41
CA SER A 13 5.04 1.75 -8.36
C SER A 13 3.61 1.26 -8.15
N ARG A 14 2.96 1.66 -7.05
CA ARG A 14 1.61 1.25 -6.68
C ARG A 14 0.55 2.11 -7.37
N VAL A 15 -0.68 1.63 -7.38
CA VAL A 15 -1.87 2.33 -7.89
C VAL A 15 -3.04 2.14 -6.92
N SER A 16 -3.89 3.15 -6.75
CA SER A 16 -4.96 3.17 -5.73
C SER A 16 -6.15 2.24 -6.02
N ALA A 17 -6.21 1.66 -7.23
CA ALA A 17 -7.19 0.64 -7.60
C ALA A 17 -6.60 -0.39 -8.56
N SER A 18 -6.87 -1.68 -8.31
CA SER A 18 -6.61 -2.77 -9.25
C SER A 18 -7.79 -2.96 -10.20
N PRO A 19 -7.61 -3.63 -11.37
CA PRO A 19 -8.72 -3.95 -12.27
C PRO A 19 -9.87 -4.70 -11.59
N GLU A 20 -9.57 -5.58 -10.62
CA GLU A 20 -10.58 -6.28 -9.83
C GLU A 20 -11.40 -5.31 -8.97
N THR A 21 -10.76 -4.36 -8.28
CA THR A 21 -11.48 -3.36 -7.49
C THR A 21 -12.28 -2.41 -8.36
N VAL A 22 -11.79 -2.08 -9.56
CA VAL A 22 -12.53 -1.29 -10.54
C VAL A 22 -13.83 -1.98 -10.95
N LYS A 23 -13.79 -3.29 -11.22
CA LYS A 23 -14.98 -4.08 -11.52
C LYS A 23 -16.02 -3.96 -10.40
N LYS A 24 -15.60 -4.16 -9.15
CA LYS A 24 -16.49 -4.06 -7.97
C LYS A 24 -17.11 -2.66 -7.83
N ILE A 25 -16.33 -1.61 -8.09
CA ILE A 25 -16.81 -0.23 -8.03
C ILE A 25 -17.84 0.04 -9.15
N ASN A 26 -17.59 -0.47 -10.35
CA ASN A 26 -18.55 -0.36 -11.46
C ASN A 26 -19.85 -1.12 -11.17
N GLU A 27 -19.79 -2.29 -10.54
CA GLU A 27 -20.97 -3.06 -10.08
C GLU A 27 -21.81 -2.29 -9.04
N MET A 28 -21.22 -1.31 -8.34
CA MET A 28 -21.93 -0.38 -7.45
C MET A 28 -22.54 0.84 -8.18
N ASN A 29 -22.60 0.82 -9.52
CA ASN A 29 -23.10 1.90 -10.38
C ASN A 29 -22.31 3.22 -10.23
N HIS A 30 -20.98 3.13 -10.09
CA HIS A 30 -20.07 4.27 -10.17
C HIS A 30 -19.27 4.21 -11.47
N ALA A 31 -18.98 5.37 -12.07
CA ALA A 31 -18.19 5.43 -13.29
C ALA A 31 -16.73 5.63 -12.92
N VAL A 32 -15.89 4.63 -13.20
CA VAL A 32 -14.45 4.69 -12.89
C VAL A 32 -13.66 5.21 -14.09
N TYR A 33 -12.83 6.20 -13.83
CA TYR A 33 -11.90 6.79 -14.79
C TYR A 33 -10.47 6.57 -14.27
N VAL A 34 -9.61 6.00 -15.09
CA VAL A 34 -8.22 5.69 -14.71
C VAL A 34 -7.29 6.53 -15.58
N GLN A 35 -6.37 7.24 -14.95
CA GLN A 35 -5.37 8.02 -15.69
C GLN A 35 -4.49 7.06 -16.49
N LYS A 36 -4.23 7.39 -17.75
CA LYS A 36 -3.41 6.56 -18.63
C LYS A 36 -2.08 6.17 -17.98
N GLY A 37 -1.80 4.87 -18.00
CA GLY A 37 -0.57 4.30 -17.46
C GLY A 37 -0.47 4.29 -15.93
N ALA A 38 -1.53 4.62 -15.18
CA ALA A 38 -1.49 4.63 -13.72
C ALA A 38 -1.12 3.27 -13.11
N GLY A 39 -1.55 2.17 -13.72
CA GLY A 39 -1.30 0.81 -13.22
C GLY A 39 -0.04 0.12 -13.76
N ILE A 40 0.67 0.70 -14.74
CA ILE A 40 1.74 0.00 -15.48
C ILE A 40 2.82 -0.54 -14.53
N LYS A 41 3.25 0.27 -13.55
CA LYS A 41 4.28 -0.14 -12.58
C LYS A 41 3.80 -1.17 -11.56
N SER A 42 2.48 -1.33 -11.42
CA SER A 42 1.83 -2.38 -10.65
C SER A 42 1.52 -3.62 -11.50
N ASN A 43 2.02 -3.67 -12.74
CA ASN A 43 1.75 -4.72 -13.72
C ASN A 43 0.27 -4.82 -14.14
N PHE A 44 -0.44 -3.70 -14.17
CA PHE A 44 -1.78 -3.60 -14.74
C PHE A 44 -1.73 -2.72 -16.00
N LEU A 45 -2.12 -3.27 -17.14
CA LEU A 45 -2.21 -2.50 -18.38
C LEU A 45 -3.51 -1.70 -18.42
N ASP A 46 -3.52 -0.63 -19.19
CA ASP A 46 -4.74 0.19 -19.40
C ASP A 46 -5.89 -0.66 -19.93
N GLN A 47 -5.63 -1.63 -20.82
CA GLN A 47 -6.65 -2.54 -21.32
C GLN A 47 -7.26 -3.44 -20.24
N ASP A 48 -6.53 -3.74 -19.16
CA ASP A 48 -7.06 -4.54 -18.07
C ASP A 48 -8.12 -3.76 -17.29
N TYR A 49 -7.94 -2.45 -17.14
CA TYR A 49 -8.94 -1.56 -16.56
C TYR A 49 -10.17 -1.41 -17.47
N GLU A 50 -9.97 -1.22 -18.77
CA GLU A 50 -11.07 -1.11 -19.75
C GLU A 50 -11.94 -2.36 -19.77
N LYS A 51 -11.33 -3.55 -19.77
CA LYS A 51 -12.05 -4.84 -19.69
C LYS A 51 -12.91 -4.96 -18.43
N ASN A 52 -12.56 -4.24 -17.36
CA ASN A 52 -13.29 -4.21 -16.10
C ASN A 52 -14.21 -2.99 -15.98
N GLY A 53 -14.44 -2.27 -17.08
CA GLY A 53 -15.44 -1.21 -17.22
C GLY A 53 -14.96 0.20 -16.87
N ALA A 54 -13.66 0.40 -16.62
CA ALA A 54 -13.11 1.74 -16.47
C ALA A 54 -12.95 2.44 -17.83
N LYS A 55 -12.94 3.77 -17.80
CA LYS A 55 -12.54 4.60 -18.95
C LYS A 55 -11.13 5.14 -18.71
N ILE A 56 -10.25 4.97 -19.69
CA ILE A 56 -8.91 5.56 -19.63
C ILE A 56 -8.99 7.03 -20.03
N PHE A 57 -8.29 7.91 -19.32
CA PHE A 57 -8.20 9.32 -19.68
C PHE A 57 -6.76 9.82 -19.73
N GLU A 58 -6.53 10.76 -20.64
CA GLU A 58 -5.28 11.53 -20.76
C GLU A 58 -5.50 13.01 -20.42
N ASP A 59 -6.68 13.54 -20.74
CA ASP A 59 -7.05 14.93 -20.46
C ASP A 59 -7.37 15.13 -18.97
N GLU A 60 -6.59 15.99 -18.32
CA GLU A 60 -6.76 16.39 -16.93
C GLU A 60 -8.11 17.06 -16.64
N ASN A 61 -8.83 17.56 -17.66
CA ASN A 61 -10.20 18.06 -17.48
C ASN A 61 -11.14 17.03 -16.86
N VAL A 62 -10.89 15.73 -17.06
CA VAL A 62 -11.67 14.66 -16.42
C VAL A 62 -11.60 14.73 -14.89
N ILE A 63 -10.47 15.19 -14.33
CA ILE A 63 -10.25 15.37 -12.89
C ILE A 63 -11.18 16.45 -12.34
N ARG A 64 -11.47 17.50 -13.13
CA ARG A 64 -12.35 18.61 -12.74
C ARG A 64 -13.81 18.21 -12.60
N GLU A 65 -14.18 17.05 -13.15
CA GLU A 65 -15.52 16.49 -13.07
C GLU A 65 -15.63 15.36 -12.04
N ALA A 66 -14.54 15.01 -11.36
CA ALA A 66 -14.51 13.90 -10.40
C ALA A 66 -15.30 14.24 -9.15
N ASP A 67 -16.16 13.31 -8.73
CA ASP A 67 -16.83 13.38 -7.42
C ASP A 67 -15.95 12.77 -6.32
N VAL A 68 -15.16 11.76 -6.67
CA VAL A 68 -14.23 11.07 -5.78
C VAL A 68 -12.89 10.86 -6.46
N ILE A 69 -11.80 11.14 -5.76
CA ILE A 69 -10.43 10.95 -6.22
C ILE A 69 -9.74 9.94 -5.29
N PHE A 70 -9.22 8.86 -5.88
CA PHE A 70 -8.39 7.89 -5.18
C PHE A 70 -6.92 8.10 -5.53
N LYS A 71 -6.11 8.27 -4.50
CA LYS A 71 -4.66 8.38 -4.60
C LYS A 71 -4.03 7.57 -3.47
N ILE A 72 -2.80 7.12 -3.66
CA ILE A 72 -1.99 6.54 -2.61
C ILE A 72 -1.30 7.66 -1.84
N ASN A 73 -0.55 8.49 -2.56
CA ASN A 73 0.23 9.57 -1.96
C ASN A 73 -0.59 10.87 -1.86
N LYS A 74 -0.07 11.81 -1.09
CA LYS A 74 -0.57 13.19 -1.02
C LYS A 74 -0.64 13.79 -2.43
N PRO A 75 -1.72 14.51 -2.79
CA PRO A 75 -1.75 15.27 -4.03
C PRO A 75 -0.79 16.47 -3.95
N SER A 76 -0.24 16.90 -5.09
CA SER A 76 0.44 18.20 -5.18
C SER A 76 -0.57 19.34 -5.19
N LYS A 77 -0.11 20.57 -4.94
CA LYS A 77 -0.94 21.77 -5.04
C LYS A 77 -1.59 21.91 -6.42
N ASP A 78 -0.82 21.71 -7.48
CA ASP A 78 -1.33 21.75 -8.86
C ASP A 78 -2.46 20.73 -9.08
N GLN A 79 -2.35 19.52 -8.50
CA GLN A 79 -3.41 18.52 -8.57
C GLN A 79 -4.66 18.96 -7.80
N ILE A 80 -4.50 19.55 -6.61
CA ILE A 80 -5.63 20.06 -5.81
C ILE A 80 -6.39 21.15 -6.57
N ASP A 81 -5.68 21.99 -7.33
CA ASP A 81 -6.31 23.02 -8.16
C ASP A 81 -7.17 22.44 -9.30
N LEU A 82 -6.90 21.20 -9.71
CA LEU A 82 -7.73 20.44 -10.63
C LEU A 82 -9.00 19.88 -9.98
N PHE A 83 -9.00 19.64 -8.69
CA PHE A 83 -10.11 18.97 -8.02
C PHE A 83 -11.37 19.85 -8.03
N LYS A 84 -12.51 19.20 -8.26
CA LYS A 84 -13.83 19.80 -8.15
C LYS A 84 -14.08 20.22 -6.70
N GLU A 85 -14.62 21.41 -6.49
CA GLU A 85 -15.07 21.86 -5.17
C GLU A 85 -16.07 20.86 -4.57
N ASN A 86 -15.96 20.55 -3.28
CA ASN A 86 -16.77 19.54 -2.57
C ASN A 86 -16.57 18.08 -3.05
N SER A 87 -15.55 17.79 -3.86
CA SER A 87 -15.18 16.41 -4.16
C SER A 87 -14.54 15.71 -2.95
N ILE A 88 -14.54 14.38 -2.99
CA ILE A 88 -13.97 13.53 -1.96
C ILE A 88 -12.56 13.10 -2.36
N LEU A 89 -11.58 13.28 -1.49
CA LEU A 89 -10.23 12.74 -1.65
C LEU A 89 -10.00 11.61 -0.66
N ILE A 90 -9.57 10.44 -1.14
CA ILE A 90 -9.15 9.31 -0.30
C ILE A 90 -7.69 8.99 -0.62
N ALA A 91 -6.80 9.21 0.35
CA ALA A 91 -5.36 8.98 0.21
C ALA A 91 -4.66 8.88 1.57
N ALA A 92 -3.35 8.56 1.55
CA ALA A 92 -2.50 8.79 2.71
C ALA A 92 -2.06 10.27 2.74
N LEU A 93 -2.45 11.03 3.77
CA LEU A 93 -2.33 12.50 3.78
C LEU A 93 -1.28 13.02 4.76
N ASP A 94 -0.98 12.23 5.79
CA ASP A 94 -0.06 12.53 6.89
C ASP A 94 -0.29 13.95 7.46
N PRO A 95 -1.52 14.25 7.94
CA PRO A 95 -1.98 15.61 8.21
C PRO A 95 -1.17 16.32 9.29
N PHE A 96 -0.60 15.58 10.24
CA PHE A 96 0.17 16.16 11.34
C PHE A 96 1.50 16.78 10.88
N ASN A 97 2.06 16.31 9.77
CA ASN A 97 3.34 16.79 9.25
C ASN A 97 3.18 17.71 8.03
N ASN A 98 1.96 17.93 7.53
CA ASN A 98 1.72 18.66 6.29
C ASN A 98 0.57 19.67 6.46
N PRO A 99 0.69 20.66 7.36
CA PRO A 99 -0.36 21.63 7.62
C PRO A 99 -0.76 22.43 6.37
N ASP A 100 0.20 22.77 5.50
CA ASP A 100 -0.06 23.52 4.26
C ASP A 100 -0.96 22.73 3.28
N LEU A 101 -0.76 21.41 3.19
CA LEU A 101 -1.63 20.54 2.38
C LEU A 101 -3.07 20.57 2.90
N ILE A 102 -3.25 20.54 4.23
CA ILE A 102 -4.58 20.58 4.84
C ILE A 102 -5.24 21.94 4.59
N GLU A 103 -4.46 23.02 4.63
CA GLU A 103 -4.92 24.36 4.31
C GLU A 103 -5.35 24.49 2.84
N ASP A 104 -4.56 23.98 1.89
CA ASP A 104 -4.90 23.94 0.47
C ASP A 104 -6.19 23.15 0.21
N LEU A 105 -6.33 21.96 0.81
CA LEU A 105 -7.54 21.13 0.71
C LEU A 105 -8.77 21.84 1.31
N ARG A 106 -8.61 22.51 2.45
CA ARG A 106 -9.67 23.28 3.10
C ARG A 106 -10.12 24.45 2.23
N ASN A 107 -9.19 25.21 1.67
CA ASN A 107 -9.48 26.36 0.82
C ASN A 107 -10.23 25.96 -0.45
N LYS A 108 -9.95 24.78 -0.99
CA LYS A 108 -10.66 24.17 -2.12
C LYS A 108 -11.94 23.42 -1.71
N LYS A 109 -12.27 23.40 -0.41
CA LYS A 109 -13.43 22.69 0.19
C LYS A 109 -13.49 21.21 -0.20
N ILE A 110 -12.34 20.55 -0.18
CA ILE A 110 -12.24 19.12 -0.47
C ILE A 110 -12.59 18.34 0.80
N ILE A 111 -13.45 17.32 0.66
CA ILE A 111 -13.77 16.39 1.74
C ILE A 111 -12.70 15.30 1.74
N SER A 112 -11.71 15.39 2.60
CA SER A 112 -10.56 14.48 2.59
C SER A 112 -10.62 13.42 3.69
N PHE A 113 -10.39 12.16 3.33
CA PHE A 113 -10.21 11.04 4.25
C PHE A 113 -8.74 10.61 4.27
N ALA A 114 -8.07 10.84 5.40
CA ALA A 114 -6.70 10.39 5.65
C ALA A 114 -6.71 8.91 6.05
N MET A 115 -6.25 8.03 5.17
CA MET A 115 -6.37 6.58 5.35
C MET A 115 -5.51 6.04 6.51
N GLU A 116 -4.43 6.72 6.90
CA GLU A 116 -3.62 6.40 8.07
C GLU A 116 -4.30 6.71 9.41
N LEU A 117 -5.36 7.53 9.39
CA LEU A 117 -6.18 7.82 10.57
C LEU A 117 -7.38 6.86 10.72
N MET A 118 -7.42 5.79 9.93
CA MET A 118 -8.46 4.76 10.05
C MET A 118 -8.49 4.20 11.49
N PRO A 119 -9.66 4.20 12.17
CA PRO A 119 -9.76 3.67 13.52
C PRO A 119 -9.34 2.19 13.57
N ARG A 120 -8.43 1.85 14.46
CA ARG A 120 -7.92 0.48 14.63
C ARG A 120 -8.86 -0.36 15.50
N ILE A 121 -10.05 -0.63 14.99
CA ILE A 121 -11.12 -1.43 15.61
C ILE A 121 -11.53 -2.58 14.70
N THR A 122 -12.09 -3.66 15.26
CA THR A 122 -12.40 -4.90 14.52
C THR A 122 -13.21 -4.66 13.25
N ARG A 123 -14.24 -3.80 13.28
CA ARG A 123 -15.09 -3.52 12.10
C ARG A 123 -14.35 -2.84 10.93
N ALA A 124 -13.21 -2.20 11.20
CA ALA A 124 -12.46 -1.39 10.25
C ALA A 124 -11.14 -2.03 9.81
N GLN A 125 -10.83 -3.24 10.28
CA GLN A 125 -9.58 -3.94 9.96
C GLN A 125 -9.37 -4.14 8.45
N SER A 126 -10.44 -4.39 7.70
CA SER A 126 -10.38 -4.53 6.23
C SER A 126 -10.03 -3.23 5.49
N MET A 127 -10.06 -2.08 6.18
CA MET A 127 -9.77 -0.75 5.63
C MET A 127 -8.42 -0.19 6.13
N ASP A 128 -7.71 -0.91 7.01
CA ASP A 128 -6.44 -0.46 7.59
C ASP A 128 -5.28 -0.61 6.59
N ILE A 129 -4.97 0.50 5.90
CA ILE A 129 -3.86 0.55 4.94
C ILE A 129 -2.50 0.39 5.62
N LEU A 130 -2.35 0.78 6.89
CA LEU A 130 -1.06 0.72 7.56
C LEU A 130 -0.71 -0.73 7.85
N SER A 131 -1.69 -1.52 8.29
CA SER A 131 -1.52 -2.95 8.48
C SER A 131 -1.25 -3.67 7.15
N SER A 132 -2.00 -3.39 6.08
CA SER A 132 -1.78 -4.04 4.78
C SER A 132 -0.37 -3.76 4.22
N GLN A 133 0.06 -2.50 4.25
CA GLN A 133 1.37 -2.11 3.74
C GLN A 133 2.51 -2.58 4.65
N SER A 134 2.33 -2.56 5.98
CA SER A 134 3.31 -3.09 6.94
C SER A 134 3.53 -4.58 6.74
N ASN A 135 2.48 -5.33 6.46
CA ASN A 135 2.57 -6.76 6.19
C ASN A 135 3.49 -7.02 4.98
N LEU A 136 3.21 -6.38 3.84
CA LEU A 136 4.03 -6.50 2.63
C LEU A 136 5.48 -6.02 2.88
N ALA A 137 5.67 -4.95 3.65
CA ALA A 137 6.99 -4.45 4.01
C ALA A 137 7.80 -5.47 4.81
N GLY A 138 7.19 -6.17 5.77
CA GLY A 138 7.83 -7.24 6.55
C GLY A 138 8.31 -8.40 5.68
N TYR A 139 7.47 -8.84 4.74
CA TYR A 139 7.86 -9.84 3.73
C TYR A 139 9.03 -9.33 2.87
N GLN A 140 8.88 -8.15 2.29
CA GLN A 140 9.88 -7.59 1.37
C GLN A 140 11.22 -7.31 2.06
N ALA A 141 11.22 -6.94 3.35
CA ALA A 141 12.43 -6.74 4.13
C ALA A 141 13.30 -8.01 4.16
N VAL A 142 12.69 -9.18 4.34
CA VAL A 142 13.42 -10.46 4.34
C VAL A 142 13.94 -10.81 2.94
N ILE A 143 13.14 -10.59 1.89
CA ILE A 143 13.57 -10.81 0.51
C ILE A 143 14.76 -9.92 0.13
N ASN A 144 14.73 -8.65 0.56
CA ASN A 144 15.84 -7.72 0.34
C ASN A 144 17.07 -8.16 1.14
N ALA A 145 16.90 -8.55 2.41
CA ALA A 145 17.98 -9.06 3.24
C ALA A 145 18.62 -10.30 2.60
N SER A 146 17.83 -11.24 2.07
CA SER A 146 18.37 -12.45 1.41
C SER A 146 19.13 -12.15 0.12
N LYS A 147 18.78 -11.09 -0.61
CA LYS A 147 19.52 -10.65 -1.80
C LYS A 147 20.87 -10.02 -1.45
N LEU A 148 20.94 -9.30 -0.34
CA LEU A 148 22.16 -8.64 0.14
C LEU A 148 23.06 -9.58 0.94
N PHE A 149 22.51 -10.65 1.49
CA PHE A 149 23.23 -11.61 2.30
C PHE A 149 24.03 -12.59 1.44
N ASN A 150 25.34 -12.67 1.66
CA ASN A 150 26.28 -13.46 0.84
C ASN A 150 26.25 -14.97 1.12
N LYS A 151 25.24 -15.47 1.83
CA LYS A 151 25.04 -16.89 2.14
C LYS A 151 23.57 -17.24 1.98
N ALA A 152 23.28 -18.54 1.94
CA ALA A 152 21.91 -19.02 1.98
C ALA A 152 21.30 -18.82 3.39
N LEU A 153 19.98 -18.59 3.43
CA LEU A 153 19.21 -18.58 4.68
C LEU A 153 19.00 -19.98 5.28
N PRO A 154 18.60 -21.02 4.50
CA PRO A 154 18.34 -22.33 5.07
C PRO A 154 19.62 -23.10 5.39
N MET A 155 19.49 -24.11 6.24
CA MET A 155 20.47 -25.18 6.32
C MET A 155 20.45 -25.97 5.00
N MET A 156 21.62 -26.20 4.41
CA MET A 156 21.74 -27.03 3.20
C MET A 156 22.79 -28.11 3.43
N MET A 157 22.36 -29.36 3.44
CA MET A 157 23.23 -30.54 3.49
C MET A 157 23.41 -31.07 2.08
N THR A 158 24.66 -31.12 1.60
CA THR A 158 25.01 -31.59 0.26
C THR A 158 26.19 -32.54 0.33
N ALA A 159 26.50 -33.22 -0.78
CA ALA A 159 27.70 -34.04 -0.89
C ALA A 159 29.01 -33.25 -0.68
N ALA A 160 28.99 -31.93 -0.96
CA ALA A 160 30.14 -31.05 -0.77
C ALA A 160 30.28 -30.52 0.67
N GLY A 161 29.36 -30.88 1.57
CA GLY A 161 29.32 -30.42 2.96
C GLY A 161 28.02 -29.73 3.35
N THR A 162 28.02 -29.15 4.54
CA THR A 162 26.84 -28.53 5.15
C THR A 162 27.00 -27.03 5.32
N ILE A 163 26.02 -26.27 4.87
CA ILE A 163 25.87 -24.83 5.16
C ILE A 163 24.93 -24.69 6.36
N ALA A 164 25.41 -24.01 7.41
CA ALA A 164 24.59 -23.69 8.58
C ALA A 164 23.53 -22.63 8.23
N PRO A 165 22.33 -22.69 8.86
CA PRO A 165 21.27 -21.73 8.62
C PRO A 165 21.67 -20.33 9.10
N ALA A 166 21.15 -19.30 8.44
CA ALA A 166 21.28 -17.92 8.88
C ALA A 166 20.55 -17.71 10.21
N LYS A 167 21.08 -16.81 11.04
CA LYS A 167 20.40 -16.33 12.26
C LYS A 167 19.84 -14.94 11.97
N VAL A 168 18.52 -14.80 12.08
CA VAL A 168 17.80 -13.55 11.83
C VAL A 168 17.23 -13.04 13.15
N MET A 169 17.51 -11.78 13.49
CA MET A 169 16.92 -11.12 14.65
C MET A 169 15.96 -10.01 14.20
N VAL A 170 14.71 -10.07 14.68
CA VAL A 170 13.67 -9.08 14.37
C VAL A 170 13.41 -8.21 15.59
N PHE A 171 13.56 -6.89 15.44
CA PHE A 171 13.27 -5.91 16.48
C PHE A 171 11.88 -5.29 16.24
N GLY A 172 10.95 -5.55 17.15
CA GLY A 172 9.54 -5.20 17.05
C GLY A 172 8.70 -6.33 16.44
N ALA A 173 7.60 -6.69 17.12
CA ALA A 173 6.64 -7.70 16.73
C ALA A 173 5.24 -7.07 16.50
N GLY A 174 5.23 -5.98 15.73
CA GLY A 174 4.01 -5.48 15.07
C GLY A 174 3.73 -6.26 13.77
N VAL A 175 2.80 -5.78 12.95
CA VAL A 175 2.40 -6.46 11.70
C VAL A 175 3.59 -6.75 10.78
N ALA A 176 4.46 -5.76 10.53
CA ALA A 176 5.66 -5.96 9.72
C ALA A 176 6.64 -6.96 10.35
N GLY A 177 6.86 -6.87 11.66
CA GLY A 177 7.76 -7.76 12.39
C GLY A 177 7.32 -9.21 12.35
N LEU A 178 6.03 -9.47 12.63
CA LEU A 178 5.46 -10.82 12.56
C LEU A 178 5.56 -11.39 11.15
N GLN A 179 5.31 -10.59 10.11
CA GLN A 179 5.48 -11.07 8.74
C GLN A 179 6.95 -11.34 8.37
N ALA A 180 7.88 -10.52 8.87
CA ALA A 180 9.31 -10.77 8.69
C ALA A 180 9.75 -12.07 9.39
N ILE A 181 9.28 -12.31 10.62
CA ILE A 181 9.54 -13.56 11.36
C ILE A 181 9.05 -14.76 10.55
N ALA A 182 7.78 -14.73 10.13
CA ALA A 182 7.18 -15.81 9.35
C ALA A 182 7.92 -16.07 8.03
N THR A 183 8.29 -14.99 7.31
CA THR A 183 9.00 -15.10 6.03
C THR A 183 10.40 -15.68 6.21
N ALA A 184 11.18 -15.17 7.18
CA ALA A 184 12.53 -15.67 7.45
C ALA A 184 12.53 -17.13 7.91
N LYS A 185 11.56 -17.51 8.76
CA LYS A 185 11.40 -18.90 9.23
C LYS A 185 11.05 -19.84 8.08
N ARG A 186 10.14 -19.45 7.17
CA ARG A 186 9.80 -20.22 5.96
C ARG A 186 10.97 -20.38 5.00
N LEU A 187 11.88 -19.40 4.95
CA LEU A 187 13.14 -19.50 4.20
C LEU A 187 14.21 -20.34 4.91
N GLY A 188 13.90 -20.92 6.08
CA GLY A 188 14.77 -21.86 6.80
C GLY A 188 15.81 -21.21 7.72
N ALA A 189 15.69 -19.90 7.99
CA ALA A 189 16.54 -19.24 8.97
C ALA A 189 16.14 -19.62 10.41
N ILE A 190 17.11 -19.53 11.32
CA ILE A 190 16.85 -19.52 12.77
C ILE A 190 16.46 -18.09 13.13
N VAL A 191 15.23 -17.90 13.59
CA VAL A 191 14.68 -16.58 13.89
C VAL A 191 14.60 -16.34 15.40
N SER A 192 14.99 -15.15 15.82
CA SER A 192 14.74 -14.62 17.15
C SER A 192 14.07 -13.26 17.02
N ALA A 193 13.24 -12.87 17.99
CA ALA A 193 12.59 -11.57 17.96
C ALA A 193 12.46 -10.96 19.35
N THR A 194 12.34 -9.64 19.40
CA THR A 194 12.12 -8.89 20.63
C THR A 194 11.06 -7.82 20.42
N ASP A 195 10.23 -7.57 21.43
CA ASP A 195 9.27 -6.47 21.45
C ASP A 195 9.18 -5.97 22.90
N VAL A 196 8.92 -4.67 23.08
CA VAL A 196 8.78 -4.07 24.42
C VAL A 196 7.49 -4.53 25.12
N ARG A 197 6.50 -5.03 24.36
CA ARG A 197 5.22 -5.50 24.87
C ARG A 197 5.29 -6.99 25.17
N ALA A 198 5.02 -7.37 26.41
CA ALA A 198 5.00 -8.78 26.83
C ALA A 198 3.97 -9.63 26.03
N VAL A 199 2.83 -9.04 25.66
CA VAL A 199 1.76 -9.72 24.90
C VAL A 199 2.20 -10.18 23.50
N ALA A 200 3.25 -9.58 22.94
CA ALA A 200 3.76 -9.98 21.64
C ALA A 200 4.55 -11.30 21.70
N LYS A 201 4.96 -11.75 22.89
CA LYS A 201 5.71 -13.00 23.08
C LYS A 201 4.96 -14.21 22.52
N GLU A 202 3.70 -14.37 22.89
CA GLU A 202 2.87 -15.50 22.42
C GLU A 202 2.71 -15.48 20.90
N GLN A 203 2.54 -14.29 20.31
CA GLN A 203 2.45 -14.12 18.85
C GLN A 203 3.75 -14.54 18.16
N VAL A 204 4.90 -14.16 18.71
CA VAL A 204 6.22 -14.54 18.20
C VAL A 204 6.44 -16.05 18.33
N GLU A 205 6.12 -16.66 19.47
CA GLU A 205 6.31 -18.10 19.73
C GLU A 205 5.39 -18.97 18.86
N SER A 206 4.23 -18.45 18.45
CA SER A 206 3.29 -19.16 17.58
C SER A 206 3.74 -19.28 16.12
N LEU A 207 4.75 -18.49 15.69
CA LEU A 207 5.28 -18.47 14.33
C LEU A 207 6.46 -19.38 14.16
#